data_AF-U1GU78-F1
#
_entry.id   AF-U1GU78-F1
#
_cell.length_a   1.000
_cell.length_b   1.000
_cell.length_c   1.000
_cell.angle_alpha   90.00
_cell.angle_beta   90.00
_cell.angle_gamma   90.00
#
_symmetry.space_group_name_H-M   'P 1'
#
loop_
_entity.id
_entity.type
_entity.pdbx_description
1 polymer ?
#
loop_
_entity_poly.entity_id
_entity_poly.type
_entity_poly.pdbx_seq_one_letter_code
_entity_poly.pdbx_strand_id
1 'polypeptide(L)'
;MSKIIFDTGLSESTFAKTRLSNLLSESGIAACADKNFGSDMTFSFSEWKFDGVKTIGDGDGAHVHLFGRFGEEEEMLSLAEIFLKAESGGNAERYEAAAASYAAVCAIEEAKKENVKIENIGAGGIYVKTAHGFADKPALLFLPQALFDKACATGGASYAKLQGFWISKALSERRGSLSFTQAVIAYRALAKRMPYDKSDESARSTDEYDKNYMKLEHVINGVDKSLAESVDAALELPSRTVEAERKNARGSHGVHGAADTPHTAEALHTADRQKENPFPLQAFYAELGIDDGTLKEVSHPAALPQAEFDAKVAAYYKSKKRSLRARRTFRRNAGTLAACFALAAVIAFFAFGAVRDARHRPSAVGLTSFEVAEAFYEAIHTQNVELVGAMSSGKVSKRYGDIVGSIYVVNKTRSAYDPKNGIVAPETWFASLSEENAEARRDVYGITSFTLDGRESSLEVRVPERSEKRTPVRSEGGAPLDDGTQAAHTAEYYTVRTDGETGEFIIERNCDTVRLTYKKNRWAVTGIEEKEENVSVDTAAFKSDAIRALQKYGGDAALASSALKEKYPWVPDRIVVQRAAERKPRINRTTN
;
A
#
# COMPACT_ATOMS: atom_id res chain seq x y z
N MET A 1 56.07 -21.37 -24.48
CA MET A 1 54.88 -21.30 -23.61
C MET A 1 54.78 -19.92 -23.03
N SER A 2 53.65 -19.26 -23.24
CA SER A 2 53.46 -17.89 -22.81
C SER A 2 53.13 -17.82 -21.34
N LYS A 3 53.74 -16.83 -20.69
CA LYS A 3 53.62 -16.61 -19.27
C LYS A 3 52.44 -15.70 -19.04
N ILE A 4 51.33 -16.24 -18.55
CA ILE A 4 50.24 -15.44 -18.02
C ILE A 4 50.72 -14.86 -16.70
N ILE A 5 50.77 -13.53 -16.62
CA ILE A 5 51.13 -12.79 -15.42
C ILE A 5 49.91 -11.99 -15.01
N PHE A 6 49.34 -12.32 -13.85
CA PHE A 6 48.16 -11.64 -13.34
C PHE A 6 48.51 -10.91 -12.05
N ASP A 7 48.41 -9.59 -12.06
CA ASP A 7 48.66 -8.75 -10.89
C ASP A 7 47.46 -8.81 -9.93
N THR A 8 47.72 -9.16 -8.66
CA THR A 8 46.67 -9.20 -7.62
C THR A 8 46.42 -7.82 -6.99
N GLY A 9 47.31 -6.84 -7.23
CA GLY A 9 47.31 -5.53 -6.58
C GLY A 9 47.65 -5.58 -5.09
N LEU A 10 48.00 -6.75 -4.54
CA LEU A 10 48.25 -6.95 -3.12
C LEU A 10 49.74 -6.94 -2.81
N SER A 11 50.13 -6.27 -1.73
CA SER A 11 51.47 -6.45 -1.15
C SER A 11 51.60 -7.85 -0.55
N GLU A 12 52.82 -8.36 -0.39
CA GLU A 12 53.08 -9.70 0.13
C GLU A 12 52.44 -9.94 1.52
N SER A 13 52.50 -8.94 2.40
CA SER A 13 51.88 -9.02 3.73
C SER A 13 50.34 -9.04 3.68
N THR A 14 49.73 -8.35 2.71
CA THR A 14 48.27 -8.37 2.52
C THR A 14 47.84 -9.67 1.86
N PHE A 15 48.57 -10.12 0.84
CA PHE A 15 48.36 -11.39 0.17
C PHE A 15 48.38 -12.57 1.16
N ALA A 16 49.37 -12.63 2.05
CA ALA A 16 49.48 -13.67 3.07
C ALA A 16 48.34 -13.65 4.10
N LYS A 17 47.77 -12.47 4.39
CA LYS A 17 46.61 -12.32 5.31
C LYS A 17 45.28 -12.60 4.62
N THR A 18 45.22 -12.44 3.30
CA THR A 18 44.05 -12.80 2.50
C THR A 18 44.01 -14.30 2.25
N ARG A 19 42.82 -14.89 2.17
CA ARG A 19 42.64 -16.31 1.76
C ARG A 19 42.85 -16.51 0.25
N LEU A 20 43.57 -15.62 -0.44
CA LEU A 20 43.79 -15.70 -1.89
C LEU A 20 44.69 -16.88 -2.26
N SER A 21 45.66 -17.24 -1.41
CA SER A 21 46.52 -18.41 -1.59
C SER A 21 45.73 -19.73 -1.69
N ASN A 22 44.63 -19.86 -0.95
CA ASN A 22 43.75 -21.03 -1.02
C ASN A 22 43.07 -21.18 -2.39
N LEU A 23 42.91 -20.08 -3.12
CA LEU A 23 42.23 -20.04 -4.41
C LEU A 23 43.19 -20.33 -5.57
N LEU A 24 44.50 -20.45 -5.33
CA LEU A 24 45.46 -20.92 -6.34
C LEU A 24 45.18 -22.36 -6.79
N SER A 25 44.45 -23.11 -5.97
CA SER A 25 43.97 -24.45 -6.31
C SER A 25 42.76 -24.45 -7.25
N GLU A 26 42.11 -23.30 -7.45
CA GLU A 26 41.00 -23.17 -8.39
C GLU A 26 41.48 -23.26 -9.83
N SER A 27 40.68 -23.93 -10.64
CA SER A 27 40.99 -24.21 -12.04
C SER A 27 40.28 -23.22 -12.95
N GLY A 28 41.00 -22.69 -13.92
CA GLY A 28 40.44 -22.09 -15.11
C GLY A 28 40.15 -23.15 -16.17
N ILE A 29 39.63 -22.70 -17.32
CA ILE A 29 39.40 -23.56 -18.47
C ILE A 29 40.13 -22.99 -19.68
N ALA A 30 40.95 -23.84 -20.30
CA ALA A 30 41.52 -23.62 -21.61
C ALA A 30 40.55 -24.10 -22.69
N ALA A 31 40.38 -23.31 -23.75
CA ALA A 31 39.61 -23.67 -24.93
C ALA A 31 40.51 -23.54 -26.17
N CYS A 32 40.77 -24.64 -26.87
CA CYS A 32 41.62 -24.67 -28.05
C CYS A 32 40.78 -24.96 -29.28
N ALA A 33 40.91 -24.15 -30.33
CA ALA A 33 40.20 -24.38 -31.58
C ALA A 33 40.70 -25.66 -32.26
N ASP A 34 39.79 -26.47 -32.79
CA ASP A 34 40.14 -27.73 -33.45
C ASP A 34 40.77 -27.47 -34.84
N LYS A 35 40.41 -26.35 -35.47
CA LYS A 35 40.85 -25.91 -36.79
C LYS A 35 41.25 -24.44 -36.79
N ASN A 36 41.77 -23.98 -37.94
CA ASN A 36 42.15 -22.59 -38.13
C ASN A 36 40.91 -21.69 -38.05
N PHE A 37 41.16 -20.39 -37.82
CA PHE A 37 40.12 -19.40 -37.66
C PHE A 37 39.19 -19.35 -38.88
N GLY A 38 37.88 -19.42 -38.64
CA GLY A 38 36.84 -19.46 -39.68
C GLY A 38 35.45 -19.52 -39.07
N SER A 39 34.42 -19.33 -39.90
CA SER A 39 33.03 -19.19 -39.45
C SER A 39 32.38 -20.47 -38.92
N ASP A 40 33.05 -21.61 -39.01
CA ASP A 40 32.55 -22.92 -38.60
C ASP A 40 33.39 -23.55 -37.47
N MET A 41 34.21 -22.73 -36.78
CA MET A 41 35.15 -23.15 -35.72
C MET A 41 34.46 -23.81 -34.53
N THR A 42 35.11 -24.84 -33.99
CA THR A 42 34.73 -25.57 -32.78
C THR A 42 35.89 -25.59 -31.79
N PHE A 43 35.60 -25.86 -30.51
CA PHE A 43 36.57 -25.81 -29.43
C PHE A 43 36.57 -27.09 -28.60
N SER A 44 37.79 -27.53 -28.27
CA SER A 44 38.05 -28.54 -27.25
C SER A 44 38.45 -27.86 -25.94
N PHE A 45 38.00 -28.41 -24.80
CA PHE A 45 38.22 -27.80 -23.48
C PHE A 45 39.11 -28.67 -22.58
N SER A 46 39.99 -28.01 -21.81
CA SER A 46 40.82 -28.66 -20.79
C SER A 46 40.95 -27.82 -19.53
N GLU A 47 41.15 -28.47 -18.39
CA GLU A 47 41.42 -27.79 -17.12
C GLU A 47 42.78 -27.06 -17.16
N TRP A 48 42.85 -25.87 -16.57
CA TRP A 48 44.08 -25.08 -16.46
C TRP A 48 44.25 -24.52 -15.04
N LYS A 49 45.47 -24.34 -14.55
CA LYS A 49 45.78 -23.79 -13.23
C LYS A 49 46.96 -22.83 -13.28
N PHE A 50 47.02 -21.95 -12.28
CA PHE A 50 48.23 -21.17 -12.02
C PHE A 50 49.35 -22.08 -11.50
N ASP A 51 50.57 -21.84 -11.97
CA ASP A 51 51.79 -22.55 -11.58
C ASP A 51 52.37 -22.03 -10.25
N GLY A 52 52.06 -20.78 -9.87
CA GLY A 52 52.56 -20.21 -8.61
C GLY A 52 52.43 -18.69 -8.51
N VAL A 53 53.13 -18.13 -7.53
CA VAL A 53 53.13 -16.69 -7.20
C VAL A 53 54.54 -16.13 -7.10
N LYS A 54 54.70 -14.86 -7.43
CA LYS A 54 55.96 -14.11 -7.25
C LYS A 54 55.65 -12.64 -6.97
N THR A 55 56.35 -12.06 -6.00
CA THR A 55 56.34 -10.61 -5.80
C THR A 55 57.23 -9.95 -6.87
N ILE A 56 56.70 -8.92 -7.55
CA ILE A 56 57.44 -8.09 -8.50
C ILE A 56 57.32 -6.63 -8.05
N GLY A 57 58.42 -5.88 -8.16
CA GLY A 57 58.52 -4.48 -7.77
C GLY A 57 59.34 -4.28 -6.49
N ASP A 58 59.61 -3.01 -6.15
CA ASP A 58 60.40 -2.61 -4.98
C ASP A 58 59.59 -1.62 -4.11
N GLY A 59 59.80 -1.67 -2.79
CA GLY A 59 59.15 -0.77 -1.83
C GLY A 59 57.62 -0.89 -1.81
N ASP A 60 56.91 0.25 -1.75
CA ASP A 60 55.44 0.31 -1.71
C ASP A 60 54.77 -0.10 -3.04
N GLY A 61 55.54 -0.28 -4.12
CA GLY A 61 55.07 -0.75 -5.42
C GLY A 61 55.29 -2.25 -5.65
N ALA A 62 55.71 -3.01 -4.62
CA ALA A 62 55.88 -4.45 -4.72
C ALA A 62 54.52 -5.17 -4.58
N HIS A 63 54.07 -5.80 -5.66
CA HIS A 63 52.80 -6.53 -5.72
C HIS A 63 53.01 -8.03 -5.96
N VAL A 64 52.12 -8.85 -5.43
CA VAL A 64 52.10 -10.29 -5.68
C VAL A 64 51.43 -10.55 -7.02
N HIS A 65 52.13 -11.24 -7.92
CA HIS A 65 51.61 -11.69 -9.21
C HIS A 65 51.40 -13.20 -9.21
N LEU A 66 50.36 -13.65 -9.89
CA LEU A 66 50.09 -15.05 -10.20
C LEU A 66 50.70 -15.39 -11.55
N PHE A 67 51.31 -16.57 -11.66
CA PHE A 67 51.93 -17.07 -12.88
C PHE A 67 51.28 -18.37 -13.31
N GLY A 68 50.99 -18.49 -14.59
CA GLY A 68 50.63 -19.76 -15.20
C GLY A 68 51.14 -19.83 -16.63
N ARG A 69 51.36 -21.03 -17.13
CA ARG A 69 51.78 -21.28 -18.51
C ARG A 69 50.60 -21.76 -19.33
N PHE A 70 50.37 -21.12 -20.46
CA PHE A 70 49.37 -21.55 -21.43
C PHE A 70 49.77 -21.11 -22.85
N GLY A 71 49.52 -21.96 -23.85
CA GLY A 71 49.93 -21.70 -25.25
C GLY A 71 51.43 -21.91 -25.53
N GLU A 72 51.85 -21.69 -26.78
CA GLU A 72 53.26 -21.70 -27.25
C GLU A 72 53.97 -20.36 -26.92
N GLU A 73 55.05 -19.93 -27.57
CA GLU A 73 55.84 -18.71 -27.18
C GLU A 73 55.17 -17.34 -27.46
N GLU A 74 53.95 -17.31 -28.00
CA GLU A 74 53.25 -16.09 -28.44
C GLU A 74 52.45 -15.38 -27.34
N GLU A 75 52.51 -14.05 -27.27
CA GLU A 75 51.82 -13.22 -26.29
C GLU A 75 50.30 -13.50 -26.23
N MET A 76 49.74 -13.55 -25.01
CA MET A 76 48.31 -13.63 -24.77
C MET A 76 47.82 -12.37 -24.07
N LEU A 77 46.72 -11.82 -24.55
CA LEU A 77 46.11 -10.59 -24.03
C LEU A 77 44.70 -10.89 -23.55
N SER A 78 44.25 -10.18 -22.51
CA SER A 78 42.84 -10.23 -22.15
C SER A 78 42.00 -9.62 -23.27
N LEU A 79 40.78 -10.12 -23.46
CA LEU A 79 39.84 -9.60 -24.44
C LEU A 79 39.55 -8.11 -24.17
N ALA A 80 39.56 -7.68 -22.90
CA ALA A 80 39.47 -6.27 -22.53
C ALA A 80 40.65 -5.43 -23.06
N GLU A 81 41.89 -5.91 -22.96
CA GLU A 81 43.08 -5.24 -23.52
C GLU A 81 43.04 -5.20 -25.05
N ILE A 82 42.59 -6.28 -25.70
CA ILE A 82 42.42 -6.33 -27.15
C ILE A 82 41.42 -5.25 -27.59
N PHE A 83 40.29 -5.10 -26.89
CA PHE A 83 39.34 -4.01 -27.16
C PHE A 83 39.94 -2.63 -26.94
N LEU A 84 40.77 -2.43 -25.91
CA LEU A 84 41.45 -1.16 -25.67
C LEU A 84 42.46 -0.83 -26.79
N LYS A 85 43.22 -1.82 -27.28
CA LYS A 85 44.11 -1.66 -28.43
C LYS A 85 43.33 -1.30 -29.69
N ALA A 86 42.16 -1.90 -29.92
CA ALA A 86 41.33 -1.60 -31.09
C ALA A 86 40.73 -0.18 -31.08
N GLU A 87 40.53 0.44 -29.90
CA GLU A 87 40.04 1.81 -29.78
C GLU A 87 41.08 2.86 -30.20
N SER A 88 42.36 2.61 -29.88
CA SER A 88 43.48 3.51 -30.22
C SER A 88 44.23 3.10 -31.48
N GLY A 89 44.02 1.86 -31.95
CA GLY A 89 44.72 1.24 -33.08
C GLY A 89 44.03 1.42 -34.45
N GLY A 90 44.64 0.81 -35.46
CA GLY A 90 44.21 0.81 -36.86
C GLY A 90 43.31 -0.36 -37.21
N ASN A 91 43.25 -0.69 -38.51
CA ASN A 91 42.38 -1.76 -39.00
C ASN A 91 42.82 -3.16 -38.53
N ALA A 92 44.13 -3.37 -38.28
CA ALA A 92 44.65 -4.64 -37.79
C ALA A 92 44.18 -4.93 -36.36
N GLU A 93 44.30 -3.97 -35.45
CA GLU A 93 43.85 -4.12 -34.06
C GLU A 93 42.32 -4.28 -33.98
N ARG A 94 41.59 -3.60 -34.87
CA ARG A 94 40.12 -3.78 -34.99
C ARG A 94 39.75 -5.16 -35.51
N TYR A 95 40.49 -5.68 -36.49
CA TYR A 95 40.32 -7.05 -36.97
C TYR A 95 40.60 -8.05 -35.85
N GLU A 96 41.69 -7.87 -35.09
CA GLU A 96 42.03 -8.73 -33.97
C GLU A 96 40.95 -8.73 -32.89
N ALA A 97 40.36 -7.56 -32.57
CA ALA A 97 39.23 -7.48 -31.65
C ALA A 97 37.98 -8.20 -32.17
N ALA A 98 37.66 -8.06 -33.45
CA ALA A 98 36.52 -8.75 -34.07
C ALA A 98 36.73 -10.28 -34.03
N ALA A 99 37.91 -10.76 -34.43
CA ALA A 99 38.25 -12.18 -34.44
C ALA A 99 38.31 -12.77 -33.02
N ALA A 100 38.91 -12.06 -32.05
CA ALA A 100 38.93 -12.47 -30.65
C ALA A 100 37.52 -12.56 -30.06
N SER A 101 36.65 -11.58 -30.38
CA SER A 101 35.25 -11.58 -29.95
C SER A 101 34.48 -12.76 -30.54
N TYR A 102 34.68 -13.04 -31.82
CA TYR A 102 34.08 -14.19 -32.49
C TYR A 102 34.52 -15.51 -31.86
N ALA A 103 35.82 -15.68 -31.63
CA ALA A 103 36.38 -16.88 -31.00
C ALA A 103 35.84 -17.08 -29.56
N ALA A 104 35.75 -16.00 -28.77
CA ALA A 104 35.18 -16.07 -27.41
C ALA A 104 33.70 -16.45 -27.42
N VAL A 105 32.91 -15.86 -28.31
CA VAL A 105 31.47 -16.17 -28.45
C VAL A 105 31.25 -17.62 -28.91
N CYS A 106 32.08 -18.12 -29.84
CA CYS A 106 32.07 -19.52 -30.26
C CYS A 106 32.41 -20.49 -29.12
N ALA A 107 33.49 -20.20 -28.37
CA ALA A 107 33.89 -21.03 -27.23
C ALA A 107 32.81 -21.08 -26.14
N ILE A 108 32.14 -19.95 -25.84
CA ILE A 108 31.02 -19.93 -24.90
C ILE A 108 29.83 -20.74 -25.43
N GLU A 109 29.51 -20.62 -26.73
CA GLU A 109 28.42 -21.37 -27.35
C GLU A 109 28.67 -22.89 -27.28
N GLU A 110 29.86 -23.34 -27.66
CA GLU A 110 30.22 -24.75 -27.63
C GLU A 110 30.23 -25.28 -26.18
N ALA A 111 30.74 -24.51 -25.22
CA ALA A 111 30.69 -24.90 -23.81
C ALA A 111 29.26 -25.05 -23.27
N LYS A 112 28.31 -24.20 -23.70
CA LYS A 112 26.88 -24.34 -23.36
C LYS A 112 26.27 -25.60 -23.99
N LYS A 113 26.61 -25.88 -25.25
CA LYS A 113 26.14 -27.03 -26.03
C LYS A 113 26.64 -28.36 -25.47
N GLU A 114 27.93 -28.45 -25.16
CA GLU A 114 28.58 -29.63 -24.56
C GLU A 114 28.41 -29.71 -23.04
N ASN A 115 27.79 -28.70 -22.42
CA ASN A 115 27.61 -28.57 -20.97
C ASN A 115 28.93 -28.59 -20.17
N VAL A 116 30.04 -28.16 -20.80
CA VAL A 116 31.36 -28.03 -20.17
C VAL A 116 31.31 -26.93 -19.11
N LYS A 117 31.96 -27.15 -17.95
CA LYS A 117 31.99 -26.19 -16.85
C LYS A 117 33.00 -25.06 -17.04
N ILE A 118 32.70 -24.11 -17.94
CA ILE A 118 33.38 -22.80 -17.99
C ILE A 118 32.86 -21.83 -16.92
N GLU A 119 33.78 -21.02 -16.43
CA GLU A 119 33.57 -19.94 -15.45
C GLU A 119 32.90 -18.71 -16.10
N ASN A 120 32.01 -18.03 -15.37
CA ASN A 120 31.31 -16.85 -15.89
C ASN A 120 32.16 -15.59 -15.63
N ILE A 121 33.13 -15.37 -16.50
CA ILE A 121 34.13 -14.30 -16.36
C ILE A 121 34.02 -13.29 -17.50
N GLY A 122 34.24 -12.02 -17.18
CA GLY A 122 34.22 -10.92 -18.12
C GLY A 122 35.46 -10.85 -19.00
N ALA A 123 35.47 -9.94 -19.98
CA ALA A 123 36.54 -9.85 -20.97
C ALA A 123 37.94 -9.61 -20.37
N GLY A 124 38.05 -9.06 -19.16
CA GLY A 124 39.33 -8.93 -18.47
C GLY A 124 39.94 -10.26 -18.00
N GLY A 125 39.13 -11.29 -17.82
CA GLY A 125 39.56 -12.63 -17.40
C GLY A 125 39.47 -13.69 -18.51
N ILE A 126 39.12 -13.28 -19.73
CA ILE A 126 39.20 -14.11 -20.93
C ILE A 126 40.46 -13.70 -21.68
N TYR A 127 41.47 -14.55 -21.70
CA TYR A 127 42.69 -14.33 -22.46
C TYR A 127 42.59 -15.01 -23.81
N VAL A 128 43.05 -14.32 -24.85
CA VAL A 128 43.03 -14.83 -26.22
C VAL A 128 44.45 -14.82 -26.77
N LYS A 129 44.84 -15.94 -27.36
CA LYS A 129 46.06 -16.04 -28.17
C LYS A 129 45.79 -15.37 -29.51
N THR A 130 46.49 -14.28 -29.79
CA THR A 130 46.37 -13.52 -31.03
C THR A 130 47.67 -13.65 -31.82
N ALA A 131 47.79 -14.68 -32.66
CA ALA A 131 48.74 -14.63 -33.76
C ALA A 131 48.35 -13.47 -34.68
N HIS A 132 49.30 -12.74 -35.26
CA HIS A 132 48.98 -11.64 -36.18
C HIS A 132 48.03 -12.13 -37.28
N GLY A 133 46.90 -11.44 -37.45
CA GLY A 133 45.88 -11.82 -38.42
C GLY A 133 45.14 -13.13 -38.11
N PHE A 134 45.27 -13.69 -36.91
CA PHE A 134 44.72 -15.00 -36.52
C PHE A 134 45.19 -16.13 -37.44
N ALA A 135 46.45 -16.07 -37.88
CA ALA A 135 47.07 -17.06 -38.77
C ALA A 135 47.12 -18.47 -38.16
N ASP A 136 47.23 -18.56 -36.82
CA ASP A 136 47.22 -19.81 -36.09
C ASP A 136 45.86 -20.12 -35.47
N LYS A 137 45.69 -21.37 -35.01
CA LYS A 137 44.48 -21.81 -34.31
C LYS A 137 44.23 -20.95 -33.07
N PRO A 138 43.03 -20.36 -32.91
CA PRO A 138 42.68 -19.60 -31.72
C PRO A 138 42.77 -20.47 -30.46
N ALA A 139 43.37 -19.92 -29.42
CA ALA A 139 43.37 -20.52 -28.08
C ALA A 139 42.91 -19.47 -27.08
N LEU A 140 41.99 -19.85 -26.21
CA LEU A 140 41.41 -19.00 -25.18
C LEU A 140 41.66 -19.60 -23.81
N LEU A 141 41.76 -18.73 -22.83
CA LEU A 141 41.87 -19.10 -21.43
C LEU A 141 40.86 -18.30 -20.61
N PHE A 142 39.94 -19.02 -19.96
CA PHE A 142 39.00 -18.48 -18.99
C PHE A 142 39.61 -18.64 -17.60
N LEU A 143 39.96 -17.54 -16.95
CA LEU A 143 40.54 -17.58 -15.61
C LEU A 143 39.50 -18.05 -14.56
N PRO A 144 39.95 -18.61 -13.41
CA PRO A 144 39.05 -18.93 -12.30
C PRO A 144 38.30 -17.70 -11.80
N GLN A 145 36.95 -17.75 -11.80
CA GLN A 145 36.11 -16.59 -11.51
C GLN A 145 36.34 -16.02 -10.11
N ALA A 146 36.36 -16.87 -9.06
CA ALA A 146 36.43 -16.39 -7.68
C ALA A 146 37.80 -15.77 -7.34
N LEU A 147 38.87 -16.29 -7.95
CA LEU A 147 40.19 -15.68 -7.90
C LEU A 147 40.22 -14.30 -8.59
N PHE A 148 39.69 -14.22 -9.81
CA PHE A 148 39.65 -12.99 -10.59
C PHE A 148 38.79 -11.91 -9.93
N ASP A 149 37.59 -12.26 -9.44
CA ASP A 149 36.70 -11.32 -8.75
C ASP A 149 37.36 -10.68 -7.53
N LYS A 150 38.08 -11.48 -6.72
CA LYS A 150 38.78 -10.97 -5.53
C LYS A 150 39.97 -10.09 -5.88
N ALA A 151 40.71 -10.42 -6.94
CA ALA A 151 41.82 -9.60 -7.40
C ALA A 151 41.35 -8.29 -8.05
N CYS A 152 40.22 -8.28 -8.77
CA CYS A 152 39.68 -7.04 -9.33
C CYS A 152 39.01 -6.15 -8.26
N ALA A 153 38.47 -6.72 -7.19
CA ALA A 153 37.79 -5.99 -6.12
C ALA A 153 38.71 -5.04 -5.32
N THR A 154 40.02 -5.32 -5.28
CA THR A 154 41.02 -4.47 -4.62
C THR A 154 41.32 -3.18 -5.41
N GLY A 155 40.93 -3.13 -6.70
CA GLY A 155 41.19 -2.01 -7.63
C GLY A 155 40.00 -1.10 -7.97
N GLY A 156 38.84 -1.24 -7.31
CA GLY A 156 37.69 -0.32 -7.37
C GLY A 156 37.17 0.02 -8.79
N ALA A 157 37.68 1.10 -9.40
CA ALA A 157 37.33 1.52 -10.77
C ALA A 157 37.77 0.52 -11.86
N SER A 158 38.77 -0.32 -11.55
CA SER A 158 39.25 -1.38 -12.44
C SER A 158 38.24 -2.53 -12.58
N TYR A 159 37.52 -2.87 -11.50
CA TYR A 159 36.56 -3.98 -11.50
C TYR A 159 35.47 -3.82 -12.54
N ALA A 160 34.87 -2.61 -12.65
CA ALA A 160 33.79 -2.37 -13.60
C ALA A 160 34.24 -2.62 -15.05
N LYS A 161 35.43 -2.14 -15.44
CA LYS A 161 35.96 -2.28 -16.80
C LYS A 161 36.40 -3.71 -17.14
N LEU A 162 37.01 -4.41 -16.18
CA LEU A 162 37.56 -5.75 -16.40
C LEU A 162 36.50 -6.86 -16.27
N GLN A 163 35.52 -6.68 -15.39
CA GLN A 163 34.54 -7.71 -15.01
C GLN A 163 33.12 -7.17 -15.05
N GLY A 164 32.85 -6.10 -14.31
CA GLY A 164 31.49 -5.67 -13.97
C GLY A 164 30.60 -5.27 -15.16
N PHE A 165 31.16 -4.75 -16.26
CA PHE A 165 30.38 -4.43 -17.46
C PHE A 165 29.99 -5.66 -18.28
N TRP A 166 30.66 -6.79 -18.07
CA TRP A 166 30.56 -7.99 -18.90
C TRP A 166 29.67 -9.08 -18.30
N ILE A 167 29.47 -9.06 -16.99
CA ILE A 167 28.69 -10.05 -16.26
C ILE A 167 27.52 -9.39 -15.54
N SER A 168 26.42 -10.13 -15.37
CA SER A 168 25.32 -9.71 -14.48
C SER A 168 25.41 -10.49 -13.17
N LYS A 169 25.49 -9.76 -12.04
CA LYS A 169 25.41 -10.36 -10.70
C LYS A 169 23.98 -10.75 -10.31
N ALA A 170 22.99 -10.24 -11.03
CA ALA A 170 21.58 -10.51 -10.78
C ALA A 170 21.11 -11.86 -11.36
N LEU A 171 21.92 -12.46 -12.23
CA LEU A 171 21.70 -13.79 -12.82
C LEU A 171 22.46 -14.84 -12.02
N SER A 172 21.74 -15.84 -11.52
CA SER A 172 22.28 -16.95 -10.73
C SER A 172 22.35 -18.26 -11.52
N GLU A 173 21.56 -18.38 -12.59
CA GLU A 173 21.59 -19.55 -13.45
C GLU A 173 22.79 -19.48 -14.40
N ARG A 174 23.63 -20.52 -14.34
CA ARG A 174 24.88 -20.58 -15.11
C ARG A 174 24.71 -20.34 -16.61
N ARG A 175 23.72 -20.98 -17.25
CA ARG A 175 23.47 -20.82 -18.69
C ARG A 175 23.05 -19.38 -19.03
N GLY A 176 22.09 -18.83 -18.28
CA GLY A 176 21.65 -17.45 -18.44
C GLY A 176 22.78 -16.44 -18.24
N SER A 177 23.64 -16.64 -17.23
CA SER A 177 24.79 -15.76 -16.98
C SER A 177 25.81 -15.81 -18.13
N LEU A 178 26.10 -17.00 -18.67
CA LEU A 178 27.00 -17.14 -19.82
C LEU A 178 26.41 -16.53 -21.10
N SER A 179 25.11 -16.72 -21.35
CA SER A 179 24.43 -16.12 -22.49
C SER A 179 24.39 -14.59 -22.39
N PHE A 180 24.22 -14.04 -21.19
CA PHE A 180 24.37 -12.60 -20.95
C PHE A 180 25.79 -12.13 -21.32
N THR A 181 26.84 -12.79 -20.80
CA THR A 181 28.22 -12.40 -21.09
C THR A 181 28.59 -12.53 -22.57
N GLN A 182 28.14 -13.60 -23.22
CA GLN A 182 28.25 -13.80 -24.67
C GLN A 182 27.61 -12.64 -25.43
N ALA A 183 26.40 -12.23 -25.04
CA ALA A 183 25.69 -11.12 -25.66
C ALA A 183 26.36 -9.77 -25.41
N VAL A 184 26.95 -9.54 -24.23
CA VAL A 184 27.72 -8.32 -23.97
C VAL A 184 28.97 -8.26 -24.86
N ILE A 185 29.70 -9.37 -25.02
CA ILE A 185 30.87 -9.44 -25.92
C ILE A 185 30.46 -9.11 -27.35
N ALA A 186 29.41 -9.77 -27.85
CA ALA A 186 28.90 -9.54 -29.20
C ALA A 186 28.42 -8.09 -29.38
N TYR A 187 27.63 -7.57 -28.43
CA TYR A 187 27.15 -6.21 -28.45
C TYR A 187 28.31 -5.22 -28.46
N ARG A 188 29.32 -5.39 -27.61
CA ARG A 188 30.49 -4.50 -27.57
C ARG A 188 31.29 -4.54 -28.86
N ALA A 189 31.49 -5.72 -29.46
CA ALA A 189 32.22 -5.87 -30.72
C ALA A 189 31.52 -5.13 -31.88
N LEU A 190 30.19 -5.22 -31.96
CA LEU A 190 29.41 -4.61 -33.04
C LEU A 190 29.12 -3.13 -32.79
N ALA A 191 28.61 -2.79 -31.60
CA ALA A 191 28.14 -1.46 -31.24
C ALA A 191 29.27 -0.51 -30.81
N LYS A 192 30.48 -1.03 -30.56
CA LYS A 192 31.64 -0.27 -30.05
C LYS A 192 31.35 0.47 -28.74
N ARG A 193 30.36 0.00 -27.96
CA ARG A 193 29.99 0.54 -26.64
C ARG A 193 29.41 -0.56 -25.77
N MET A 194 29.44 -0.37 -24.45
CA MET A 194 28.82 -1.31 -23.52
C MET A 194 27.30 -1.12 -23.48
N PRO A 195 26.50 -2.19 -23.29
CA PRO A 195 25.05 -2.05 -23.09
C PRO A 195 24.75 -1.39 -21.73
N TYR A 196 25.50 -1.75 -20.67
CA TYR A 196 25.36 -1.22 -19.32
C TYR A 196 26.70 -0.71 -18.79
N ASP A 197 26.94 0.59 -18.89
CA ASP A 197 28.26 1.23 -18.75
C ASP A 197 28.51 1.92 -17.40
N LYS A 198 27.58 1.81 -16.44
CA LYS A 198 27.70 2.49 -15.14
C LYS A 198 28.76 1.80 -14.28
N SER A 199 29.79 2.53 -13.88
CA SER A 199 30.85 2.00 -13.01
C SER A 199 30.30 1.57 -11.64
N ASP A 200 29.36 2.31 -11.08
CA ASP A 200 28.67 1.94 -9.85
C ASP A 200 27.78 0.71 -10.07
N GLU A 201 27.99 -0.33 -9.26
CA GLU A 201 27.30 -1.61 -9.38
C GLU A 201 25.80 -1.51 -9.14
N SER A 202 25.37 -0.68 -8.18
CA SER A 202 23.96 -0.51 -7.87
C SER A 202 23.22 0.20 -9.01
N ALA A 203 23.82 1.26 -9.56
CA ALA A 203 23.31 1.96 -10.73
C ALA A 203 23.26 1.05 -11.96
N ARG A 204 24.30 0.24 -12.19
CA ARG A 204 24.34 -0.73 -13.29
C ARG A 204 23.28 -1.81 -13.15
N SER A 205 23.13 -2.40 -11.96
CA SER A 205 22.08 -3.38 -11.66
C SER A 205 20.68 -2.79 -11.84
N THR A 206 20.50 -1.51 -11.53
CA THR A 206 19.24 -0.78 -11.77
C THR A 206 18.99 -0.61 -13.26
N ASP A 207 20.01 -0.30 -14.05
CA ASP A 207 19.91 -0.21 -15.51
C ASP A 207 19.63 -1.59 -16.14
N GLU A 208 20.26 -2.67 -15.67
CA GLU A 208 19.97 -4.05 -16.07
C GLU A 208 18.50 -4.43 -15.80
N TYR A 209 18.02 -4.19 -14.58
CA TYR A 209 16.62 -4.47 -14.20
C TYR A 209 15.62 -3.66 -15.05
N ASP A 210 15.96 -2.40 -15.32
CA ASP A 210 15.13 -1.52 -16.12
C ASP A 210 15.29 -1.74 -17.63
N LYS A 211 16.18 -2.66 -18.04
CA LYS A 211 16.55 -2.92 -19.44
C LYS A 211 16.99 -1.64 -20.14
N ASN A 212 17.70 -0.78 -19.41
CA ASN A 212 18.09 0.57 -19.81
C ASN A 212 19.38 0.59 -20.64
N TYR A 213 19.33 -0.06 -21.80
CA TYR A 213 20.35 0.02 -22.84
C TYR A 213 19.70 0.32 -24.20
N MET A 214 20.49 0.51 -25.25
CA MET A 214 19.97 0.67 -26.61
C MET A 214 19.98 -0.69 -27.31
N LYS A 215 18.83 -1.14 -27.82
CA LYS A 215 18.72 -2.39 -28.56
C LYS A 215 19.64 -2.40 -29.78
N LEU A 216 20.14 -3.57 -30.16
CA LEU A 216 21.12 -3.68 -31.25
C LEU A 216 20.58 -3.10 -32.57
N GLU A 217 19.30 -3.36 -32.88
CA GLU A 217 18.58 -2.81 -34.05
C GLU A 217 18.39 -1.28 -34.03
N HIS A 218 18.69 -0.62 -32.90
CA HIS A 218 18.67 0.83 -32.75
C HIS A 218 20.08 1.41 -32.68
N VAL A 219 21.11 0.56 -32.69
CA VAL A 219 22.52 0.96 -32.79
C VAL A 219 23.02 0.80 -34.22
N ILE A 220 22.67 -0.30 -34.88
CA ILE A 220 23.16 -0.68 -36.20
C ILE A 220 21.98 -0.76 -37.15
N ASN A 221 22.00 0.07 -38.19
CA ASN A 221 20.91 0.18 -39.14
C ASN A 221 20.91 -0.99 -40.11
N GLY A 222 19.88 -1.84 -40.04
CA GLY A 222 19.74 -3.01 -40.89
C GLY A 222 20.60 -4.22 -40.47
N VAL A 223 21.05 -4.26 -39.21
CA VAL A 223 21.66 -5.45 -38.59
C VAL A 223 20.79 -6.69 -38.76
N ASP A 224 21.41 -7.86 -38.87
CA ASP A 224 20.71 -9.14 -38.91
C ASP A 224 19.71 -9.27 -37.75
N LYS A 225 18.46 -9.55 -38.11
CA LYS A 225 17.34 -9.57 -37.17
C LYS A 225 17.49 -10.70 -36.15
N SER A 226 17.95 -11.87 -36.57
CA SER A 226 18.11 -13.02 -35.68
C SER A 226 19.20 -12.78 -34.64
N LEU A 227 20.29 -12.13 -35.06
CA LEU A 227 21.37 -11.71 -34.18
C LEU A 227 20.91 -10.65 -33.19
N ALA A 228 20.23 -9.60 -33.66
CA ALA A 228 19.71 -8.55 -32.79
C ALA A 228 18.74 -9.10 -31.75
N GLU A 229 17.80 -9.96 -32.15
CA GLU A 229 16.85 -10.62 -31.24
C GLU A 229 17.57 -11.51 -30.22
N SER A 230 18.57 -12.29 -30.65
CA SER A 230 19.34 -13.17 -29.75
C SER A 230 20.16 -12.38 -28.72
N VAL A 231 20.85 -11.31 -29.15
CA VAL A 231 21.64 -10.44 -28.27
C VAL A 231 20.72 -9.71 -27.29
N ASP A 232 19.63 -9.11 -27.79
CA ASP A 232 18.71 -8.36 -26.95
C ASP A 232 17.97 -9.26 -25.95
N ALA A 233 17.57 -10.46 -26.34
CA ALA A 233 16.93 -11.42 -25.43
C ALA A 233 17.86 -11.81 -24.26
N ALA A 234 19.14 -12.06 -24.56
CA ALA A 234 20.13 -12.39 -23.54
C ALA A 234 20.47 -11.21 -22.61
N LEU A 235 20.50 -9.97 -23.12
CA LEU A 235 20.69 -8.76 -22.31
C LEU A 235 19.46 -8.37 -21.47
N GLU A 236 18.28 -8.87 -21.85
CA GLU A 236 16.99 -8.64 -21.20
C GLU A 236 16.53 -9.77 -20.27
N LEU A 237 17.40 -10.77 -20.00
CA LEU A 237 17.13 -11.86 -19.06
C LEU A 237 16.65 -11.31 -17.69
N PRO A 238 15.72 -12.00 -17.02
CA PRO A 238 15.10 -11.51 -15.79
C PRO A 238 16.12 -11.40 -14.65
N SER A 239 16.56 -10.17 -14.39
CA SER A 239 17.48 -9.83 -13.30
C SER A 239 16.73 -9.63 -11.98
N ARG A 240 17.28 -10.14 -10.88
CA ARG A 240 16.80 -9.84 -9.52
C ARG A 240 17.34 -8.49 -9.06
N THR A 241 16.53 -7.67 -8.38
CA THR A 241 17.05 -6.43 -7.78
C THR A 241 17.79 -6.72 -6.47
N VAL A 242 18.89 -6.00 -6.25
CA VAL A 242 19.64 -6.02 -4.97
C VAL A 242 18.74 -5.59 -3.79
N GLU A 243 17.73 -4.73 -4.02
CA GLU A 243 16.74 -4.36 -3.01
C GLU A 243 15.78 -5.50 -2.63
N ALA A 244 15.40 -6.36 -3.59
CA ALA A 244 14.59 -7.54 -3.32
C ALA A 244 15.36 -8.54 -2.46
N GLU A 245 16.66 -8.72 -2.71
CA GLU A 245 17.52 -9.56 -1.88
C GLU A 245 17.74 -8.98 -0.48
N ARG A 246 17.95 -7.66 -0.35
CA ARG A 246 18.08 -7.01 0.97
C ARG A 246 16.82 -7.07 1.81
N LYS A 247 15.63 -7.04 1.20
CA LYS A 247 14.35 -7.20 1.91
C LYS A 247 14.12 -8.66 2.33
N ASN A 248 14.46 -9.62 1.47
CA ASN A 248 14.34 -11.04 1.80
C ASN A 248 15.32 -11.48 2.89
N ALA A 249 16.54 -10.94 2.90
CA ALA A 249 17.54 -11.24 3.94
C ALA A 249 17.18 -10.67 5.32
N ARG A 250 16.37 -9.60 5.40
CA ARG A 250 15.92 -9.00 6.67
C ARG A 250 14.68 -9.64 7.28
N GLY A 251 14.03 -10.59 6.60
CA GLY A 251 12.83 -11.28 7.08
C GLY A 251 13.06 -12.57 7.87
N SER A 252 14.30 -13.03 8.02
CA SER A 252 14.63 -14.37 8.55
C SER A 252 14.82 -14.44 10.08
N HIS A 253 14.24 -13.53 10.87
CA HIS A 253 14.18 -13.70 12.32
C HIS A 253 12.86 -13.14 12.87
N GLY A 254 11.93 -14.03 13.20
CA GLY A 254 10.89 -13.76 14.21
C GLY A 254 9.44 -14.08 13.84
N VAL A 255 8.96 -15.18 14.41
CA VAL A 255 7.61 -15.41 14.96
C VAL A 255 6.47 -15.79 14.00
N HIS A 256 5.80 -16.87 14.42
CA HIS A 256 4.68 -17.61 13.82
C HIS A 256 3.50 -16.78 13.28
N GLY A 257 2.92 -17.29 12.18
CA GLY A 257 1.46 -17.39 12.01
C GLY A 257 0.80 -16.33 11.14
N ALA A 258 0.91 -16.47 9.81
CA ALA A 258 -0.14 -16.08 8.86
C ALA A 258 0.11 -16.80 7.53
N ALA A 259 -0.94 -17.38 6.96
CA ALA A 259 -0.90 -18.30 5.83
C ALA A 259 -0.09 -17.79 4.62
N ASP A 260 0.93 -18.56 4.26
CA ASP A 260 1.65 -18.46 3.00
C ASP A 260 0.70 -18.75 1.84
N THR A 261 0.42 -17.76 1.00
CA THR A 261 -0.09 -17.99 -0.35
C THR A 261 1.08 -18.36 -1.27
N PRO A 262 1.21 -19.61 -1.78
CA PRO A 262 2.38 -20.08 -2.53
C PRO A 262 2.40 -19.65 -4.01
N HIS A 263 1.45 -18.84 -4.48
CA HIS A 263 1.12 -18.80 -5.91
C HIS A 263 1.92 -17.83 -6.80
N THR A 264 2.85 -17.02 -6.28
CA THR A 264 3.61 -16.06 -7.12
C THR A 264 5.09 -16.40 -7.33
N ALA A 265 5.70 -17.21 -6.47
CA ALA A 265 7.11 -17.59 -6.62
C ALA A 265 7.27 -18.83 -7.53
N GLU A 266 6.40 -19.84 -7.39
CA GLU A 266 6.48 -21.05 -8.22
C GLU A 266 6.06 -20.81 -9.69
N ALA A 267 5.20 -19.82 -9.94
CA ALA A 267 4.76 -19.43 -11.29
C ALA A 267 5.89 -18.77 -12.11
N LEU A 268 6.90 -18.17 -11.47
CA LEU A 268 8.10 -17.63 -12.14
C LEU A 268 9.15 -18.71 -12.43
N HIS A 269 9.13 -19.83 -11.71
CA HIS A 269 10.12 -20.90 -11.85
C HIS A 269 9.71 -21.99 -12.85
N THR A 270 8.44 -22.06 -13.26
CA THR A 270 7.94 -23.10 -14.18
C THR A 270 7.86 -22.66 -15.65
N ALA A 271 8.13 -21.40 -15.97
CA ALA A 271 7.95 -20.86 -17.32
C ALA A 271 9.16 -20.95 -18.27
N ASP A 272 10.40 -21.12 -17.79
CA ASP A 272 11.60 -21.05 -18.65
C ASP A 272 12.42 -22.35 -18.73
N ARG A 273 11.75 -23.47 -19.03
CA ARG A 273 12.36 -24.44 -19.96
C ARG A 273 12.12 -24.00 -21.42
N GLN A 274 12.26 -22.71 -21.70
CA GLN A 274 12.40 -22.27 -23.07
C GLN A 274 13.63 -22.99 -23.64
N LYS A 275 13.43 -23.68 -24.77
CA LYS A 275 14.54 -24.09 -25.64
C LYS A 275 15.32 -22.82 -25.92
N GLU A 276 16.42 -22.62 -25.21
CA GLU A 276 17.34 -21.51 -25.47
C GLU A 276 17.76 -21.63 -26.93
N ASN A 277 17.43 -20.62 -27.73
CA ASN A 277 17.82 -20.61 -29.13
C ASN A 277 19.35 -20.50 -29.20
N PRO A 278 20.01 -21.29 -30.04
CA PRO A 278 21.46 -21.20 -30.19
C PRO A 278 21.84 -19.80 -30.67
N PHE A 279 22.98 -19.30 -30.19
CA PHE A 279 23.47 -17.99 -30.63
C PHE A 279 23.76 -18.03 -32.14
N PRO A 280 23.32 -17.05 -32.95
CA PRO A 280 23.46 -17.09 -34.41
C PRO A 280 24.89 -16.73 -34.84
N LEU A 281 25.82 -17.68 -34.68
CA LEU A 281 27.26 -17.51 -34.94
C LEU A 281 27.55 -17.06 -36.37
N GLN A 282 26.85 -17.59 -37.38
CA GLN A 282 27.06 -17.21 -38.78
C GLN A 282 26.66 -15.75 -39.05
N ALA A 283 25.51 -15.32 -38.50
CA ALA A 283 25.10 -13.92 -38.60
C ALA A 283 26.09 -13.00 -37.88
N PHE A 284 26.57 -13.41 -36.69
CA PHE A 284 27.57 -12.64 -35.96
C PHE A 284 28.90 -12.50 -36.70
N TYR A 285 29.40 -13.59 -37.31
CA TYR A 285 30.62 -13.56 -38.12
C TYR A 285 30.50 -12.57 -39.30
N ALA A 286 29.37 -12.63 -40.01
CA ALA A 286 29.11 -11.74 -41.14
C ALA A 286 28.98 -10.28 -40.71
N GLU A 287 28.28 -10.01 -39.60
CA GLU A 287 28.07 -8.67 -39.02
C GLU A 287 29.35 -8.04 -38.45
N LEU A 288 30.33 -8.86 -38.06
CA LEU A 288 31.67 -8.36 -37.73
C LEU A 288 32.46 -7.92 -38.97
N GLY A 289 32.04 -8.30 -40.18
CA GLY A 289 32.72 -7.96 -41.43
C GLY A 289 34.05 -8.67 -41.62
N ILE A 290 34.28 -9.81 -40.97
CA ILE A 290 35.54 -10.55 -41.02
C ILE A 290 35.75 -11.16 -42.41
N ASP A 291 36.89 -10.85 -43.04
CA ASP A 291 37.27 -11.40 -44.36
C ASP A 291 38.80 -11.44 -44.53
N ASP A 292 39.33 -12.65 -44.64
CA ASP A 292 40.73 -12.98 -44.97
C ASP A 292 41.79 -12.00 -44.39
N GLY A 293 41.82 -11.87 -43.06
CA GLY A 293 42.78 -10.99 -42.38
C GLY A 293 42.42 -9.51 -42.32
N THR A 294 41.26 -9.12 -42.86
CA THR A 294 40.78 -7.72 -42.90
C THR A 294 39.31 -7.60 -42.47
N LEU A 295 38.87 -6.36 -42.27
CA LEU A 295 37.45 -6.03 -42.03
C LEU A 295 36.86 -5.36 -43.26
N LYS A 296 35.80 -5.94 -43.80
CA LYS A 296 34.96 -5.36 -44.85
C LYS A 296 33.83 -4.55 -44.25
N GLU A 297 33.40 -3.53 -44.98
CA GLU A 297 32.16 -2.83 -44.67
C GLU A 297 30.97 -3.78 -44.93
N VAL A 298 30.13 -3.96 -43.91
CA VAL A 298 28.96 -4.84 -43.99
C VAL A 298 27.85 -4.10 -44.73
N SER A 299 27.35 -4.70 -45.81
CA SER A 299 26.21 -4.17 -46.54
C SER A 299 24.91 -4.60 -45.89
N HIS A 300 24.08 -3.62 -45.51
CA HIS A 300 22.77 -3.85 -44.93
C HIS A 300 21.68 -3.54 -45.96
N PRO A 301 21.21 -4.54 -46.75
CA PRO A 301 20.18 -4.31 -47.77
C PRO A 301 18.84 -3.89 -47.18
N ALA A 302 18.60 -4.19 -45.90
CA ALA A 302 17.41 -3.78 -45.15
C ALA A 302 17.60 -2.47 -44.37
N ALA A 303 18.72 -1.76 -44.54
CA ALA A 303 18.96 -0.49 -43.86
C ALA A 303 17.94 0.56 -44.33
N LEU A 304 17.39 1.28 -43.35
CA LEU A 304 16.54 2.42 -43.61
C LEU A 304 17.37 3.62 -44.08
N PRO A 305 16.78 4.59 -44.80
CA PRO A 305 17.41 5.89 -45.01
C PRO A 305 17.86 6.48 -43.67
N GLN A 306 19.06 7.08 -43.62
CA GLN A 306 19.67 7.53 -42.35
C GLN A 306 18.75 8.43 -41.53
N ALA A 307 18.06 9.37 -42.18
CA ALA A 307 17.11 10.27 -41.52
C ALA A 307 15.92 9.54 -40.88
N GLU A 308 15.41 8.48 -41.51
CA GLU A 308 14.32 7.66 -40.98
C GLU A 308 14.79 6.80 -39.81
N PHE A 309 15.99 6.24 -39.91
CA PHE A 309 16.61 5.48 -38.83
C PHE A 309 16.81 6.37 -37.58
N ASP A 310 17.39 7.55 -37.76
CA ASP A 310 17.63 8.50 -36.66
C ASP A 310 16.32 8.94 -35.99
N ALA A 311 15.26 9.16 -36.79
CA ALA A 311 13.93 9.48 -36.28
C ALA A 311 13.32 8.31 -35.48
N LYS A 312 13.45 7.06 -35.96
CA LYS A 312 12.99 5.85 -35.26
C LYS A 312 13.70 5.71 -33.91
N VAL A 313 15.02 5.87 -33.89
CA VAL A 313 15.85 5.79 -32.66
C VAL A 313 15.47 6.89 -31.66
N ALA A 314 15.31 8.13 -32.13
CA ALA A 314 14.93 9.26 -31.28
C ALA A 314 13.54 9.08 -30.65
N ALA A 315 12.56 8.60 -31.43
CA ALA A 315 11.21 8.32 -30.95
C ALA A 315 11.20 7.21 -29.88
N TYR A 316 11.91 6.11 -30.14
CA TYR A 316 12.06 5.01 -29.19
C TYR A 316 12.67 5.49 -27.87
N TYR A 317 13.78 6.22 -27.94
CA TYR A 317 14.49 6.69 -26.74
C TYR A 317 13.66 7.68 -25.91
N LYS A 318 12.92 8.58 -26.57
CA LYS A 318 12.01 9.52 -25.89
C LYS A 318 10.92 8.77 -25.12
N SER A 319 10.30 7.76 -25.73
CA SER A 319 9.29 6.92 -25.08
C SER A 319 9.87 6.13 -23.90
N LYS A 320 11.01 5.47 -24.12
CA LYS A 320 11.71 4.67 -23.11
C LYS A 320 12.10 5.51 -21.90
N LYS A 321 12.72 6.67 -22.10
CA LYS A 321 13.14 7.58 -21.00
C LYS A 321 11.95 8.08 -20.18
N ARG A 322 10.80 8.35 -20.81
CA ARG A 322 9.57 8.75 -20.10
C ARG A 322 9.04 7.61 -19.23
N SER A 323 8.94 6.41 -19.79
CA SER A 323 8.49 5.21 -19.07
C SER A 323 9.41 4.89 -17.88
N LEU A 324 10.73 4.92 -18.09
CA LEU A 324 11.72 4.67 -17.05
C LEU A 324 11.63 5.68 -15.90
N ARG A 325 11.51 6.98 -16.22
CA ARG A 325 11.33 8.02 -15.19
C ARG A 325 10.07 7.80 -14.37
N ALA A 326 8.94 7.46 -15.01
CA ALA A 326 7.69 7.17 -14.33
C ALA A 326 7.83 5.95 -13.40
N ARG A 327 8.36 4.83 -13.91
CA ARG A 327 8.58 3.59 -13.13
C ARG A 327 9.51 3.82 -11.94
N ARG A 328 10.66 4.48 -12.15
CA ARG A 328 11.61 4.80 -11.07
C ARG A 328 10.99 5.69 -10.01
N THR A 329 10.23 6.71 -10.42
CA THR A 329 9.55 7.63 -9.49
C THR A 329 8.48 6.90 -8.67
N PHE A 330 7.70 6.03 -9.31
CA PHE A 330 6.69 5.24 -8.63
C PHE A 330 7.32 4.28 -7.62
N ARG A 331 8.37 3.54 -8.00
CA ARG A 331 9.09 2.64 -7.07
C ARG A 331 9.67 3.40 -5.89
N ARG A 332 10.31 4.55 -6.13
CA ARG A 332 10.91 5.37 -5.07
C ARG A 332 9.89 5.92 -4.08
N ASN A 333 8.68 6.24 -4.56
CA ASN A 333 7.65 6.91 -3.76
C ASN A 333 6.49 5.97 -3.36
N ALA A 334 6.59 4.67 -3.60
CA ALA A 334 5.49 3.71 -3.39
C ALA A 334 4.98 3.71 -1.94
N GLY A 335 5.89 3.77 -0.96
CA GLY A 335 5.52 3.83 0.46
C GLY A 335 4.76 5.12 0.82
N THR A 336 5.21 6.26 0.30
CA THR A 336 4.53 7.56 0.49
C THR A 336 3.14 7.56 -0.16
N LEU A 337 3.03 7.02 -1.38
CA LEU A 337 1.74 6.91 -2.08
C LEU A 337 0.74 6.04 -1.31
N ALA A 338 1.19 4.88 -0.81
CA ALA A 338 0.34 4.01 0.01
C ALA A 338 -0.16 4.71 1.29
N ALA A 339 0.72 5.46 1.97
CA ALA A 339 0.33 6.25 3.14
C ALA A 339 -0.71 7.34 2.81
N CYS A 340 -0.56 8.04 1.67
CA CYS A 340 -1.54 9.02 1.22
C CYS A 340 -2.91 8.39 0.93
N PHE A 341 -2.94 7.21 0.30
CA PHE A 341 -4.19 6.48 0.06
C PHE A 341 -4.88 6.06 1.35
N ALA A 342 -4.11 5.55 2.33
CA ALA A 342 -4.66 5.17 3.62
C ALA A 342 -5.27 6.38 4.35
N LEU A 343 -4.58 7.52 4.36
CA LEU A 343 -5.08 8.75 4.96
C LEU A 343 -6.37 9.24 4.28
N ALA A 344 -6.42 9.21 2.94
CA ALA A 344 -7.61 9.58 2.19
C ALA A 344 -8.81 8.68 2.53
N ALA A 345 -8.58 7.37 2.67
CA ALA A 345 -9.63 6.42 3.06
C ALA A 345 -10.16 6.68 4.47
N VAL A 346 -9.29 7.02 5.43
CA VAL A 346 -9.69 7.39 6.79
C VAL A 346 -10.55 8.66 6.78
N ILE A 347 -10.14 9.69 6.06
CA ILE A 347 -10.92 10.94 5.93
C ILE A 347 -12.29 10.65 5.30
N ALA A 348 -12.34 9.83 4.25
CA ALA A 348 -13.59 9.45 3.60
C ALA A 348 -14.52 8.67 4.54
N PHE A 349 -13.97 7.78 5.39
CA PHE A 349 -14.75 7.04 6.39
C PHE A 349 -15.41 7.98 7.41
N PHE A 350 -14.67 8.93 7.97
CA PHE A 350 -15.24 9.91 8.90
C PHE A 350 -16.27 10.83 8.23
N ALA A 351 -15.99 11.28 7.00
CA ALA A 351 -16.95 12.09 6.23
C ALA A 351 -18.25 11.32 5.96
N PHE A 352 -18.16 10.03 5.65
CA PHE A 352 -19.33 9.18 5.43
C PHE A 352 -20.16 8.99 6.72
N GLY A 353 -19.50 8.77 7.86
CA GLY A 353 -20.15 8.70 9.18
C GLY A 353 -20.92 9.97 9.50
N ALA A 354 -20.28 11.13 9.36
CA ALA A 354 -20.92 12.43 9.61
C ALA A 354 -22.13 12.68 8.70
N VAL A 355 -22.07 12.30 7.42
CA VAL A 355 -23.20 12.43 6.48
C VAL A 355 -24.33 11.48 6.83
N ARG A 356 -24.03 10.25 7.27
CA ARG A 356 -25.03 9.28 7.72
C ARG A 356 -25.77 9.80 8.95
N ASP A 357 -25.06 10.25 9.97
CA ASP A 357 -25.67 10.76 11.21
C ASP A 357 -26.53 11.99 10.94
N ALA A 358 -26.10 12.89 10.06
CA ALA A 358 -26.88 14.06 9.68
C ALA A 358 -28.22 13.72 8.99
N ARG A 359 -28.32 12.54 8.33
CA ARG A 359 -29.55 12.09 7.67
C ARG A 359 -30.59 11.54 8.63
N HIS A 360 -30.17 10.96 9.76
CA HIS A 360 -31.07 10.37 10.76
C HIS A 360 -31.59 11.38 11.79
N ARG A 361 -31.17 12.65 11.72
CA ARG A 361 -31.67 13.69 12.62
C ARG A 361 -33.17 13.93 12.44
N PRO A 362 -33.90 14.29 13.52
CA PRO A 362 -35.32 14.60 13.46
C PRO A 362 -35.63 15.81 12.57
N SER A 363 -36.85 15.83 12.01
CA SER A 363 -37.36 16.86 11.10
C SER A 363 -38.80 17.23 11.45
N ALA A 364 -39.11 18.52 11.49
CA ALA A 364 -40.48 19.03 11.62
C ALA A 364 -41.22 19.13 10.26
N VAL A 365 -40.55 18.79 9.15
CA VAL A 365 -41.15 18.89 7.80
C VAL A 365 -42.26 17.84 7.65
N GLY A 366 -43.44 18.30 7.27
CA GLY A 366 -44.61 17.43 7.08
C GLY A 366 -45.43 17.19 8.35
N LEU A 367 -45.07 17.83 9.46
CA LEU A 367 -45.88 17.88 10.68
C LEU A 367 -46.75 19.15 10.70
N THR A 368 -47.95 19.04 11.27
CA THR A 368 -48.90 20.12 11.57
C THR A 368 -48.45 20.97 12.75
N SER A 369 -49.07 22.13 13.00
CA SER A 369 -48.67 22.97 14.14
C SER A 369 -48.94 22.26 15.48
N PHE A 370 -50.02 21.48 15.54
CA PHE A 370 -50.37 20.66 16.69
C PHE A 370 -49.32 19.58 16.97
N GLU A 371 -48.95 18.79 15.95
CA GLU A 371 -47.92 17.73 16.08
C GLU A 371 -46.55 18.29 16.45
N VAL A 372 -46.18 19.48 15.93
CA VAL A 372 -44.90 20.12 16.31
C VAL A 372 -44.91 20.59 17.76
N ALA A 373 -46.02 21.12 18.25
CA ALA A 373 -46.16 21.49 19.66
C ALA A 373 -46.10 20.27 20.57
N GLU A 374 -46.82 19.21 20.23
CA GLU A 374 -46.81 17.94 20.98
C GLU A 374 -45.41 17.30 20.98
N ALA A 375 -44.75 17.21 19.83
CA ALA A 375 -43.38 16.68 19.72
C ALA A 375 -42.35 17.53 20.49
N PHE A 376 -42.60 18.82 20.64
CA PHE A 376 -41.76 19.70 21.46
C PHE A 376 -41.86 19.36 22.95
N TYR A 377 -43.07 19.12 23.47
CA TYR A 377 -43.24 18.69 24.87
C TYR A 377 -42.81 17.24 25.10
N GLU A 378 -42.96 16.36 24.10
CA GLU A 378 -42.36 15.02 24.11
C GLU A 378 -40.83 15.12 24.25
N ALA A 379 -40.20 16.07 23.54
CA ALA A 379 -38.76 16.31 23.65
C ALA A 379 -38.32 16.73 25.06
N ILE A 380 -39.14 17.54 25.75
CA ILE A 380 -38.90 17.94 27.14
C ILE A 380 -39.05 16.72 28.05
N HIS A 381 -40.17 16.00 27.94
CA HIS A 381 -40.45 14.81 28.73
C HIS A 381 -39.36 13.73 28.60
N THR A 382 -38.88 13.48 27.37
CA THR A 382 -37.85 12.46 27.06
C THR A 382 -36.41 12.97 27.13
N GLN A 383 -36.22 14.24 27.49
CA GLN A 383 -34.90 14.90 27.57
C GLN A 383 -34.12 14.91 26.22
N ASN A 384 -34.83 14.97 25.09
CA ASN A 384 -34.23 14.88 23.75
C ASN A 384 -33.89 16.26 23.17
N VAL A 385 -32.62 16.66 23.32
CA VAL A 385 -32.09 17.95 22.85
C VAL A 385 -32.20 18.12 21.32
N GLU A 386 -31.96 17.05 20.55
CA GLU A 386 -32.04 17.13 19.09
C GLU A 386 -33.48 17.37 18.62
N LEU A 387 -34.45 16.75 19.29
CA LEU A 387 -35.86 16.94 18.99
C LEU A 387 -36.33 18.35 19.37
N VAL A 388 -35.90 18.90 20.52
CA VAL A 388 -36.14 20.31 20.88
C VAL A 388 -35.63 21.24 19.78
N GLY A 389 -34.40 21.04 19.31
CA GLY A 389 -33.81 21.83 18.23
C GLY A 389 -34.52 21.67 16.88
N ALA A 390 -35.09 20.50 16.61
CA ALA A 390 -35.87 20.26 15.40
C ALA A 390 -37.26 20.92 15.46
N MET A 391 -37.93 20.94 16.61
CA MET A 391 -39.30 21.45 16.76
C MET A 391 -39.40 22.94 17.08
N SER A 392 -38.29 23.59 17.45
CA SER A 392 -38.27 25.00 17.84
C SER A 392 -37.31 25.85 17.02
N SER A 393 -37.36 27.17 17.21
CA SER A 393 -36.42 28.11 16.61
C SER A 393 -36.17 29.34 17.48
N GLY A 394 -35.08 30.05 17.20
CA GLY A 394 -34.76 31.33 17.86
C GLY A 394 -34.51 31.18 19.36
N LYS A 395 -35.03 32.11 20.16
CA LYS A 395 -34.78 32.18 21.60
C LYS A 395 -35.35 30.97 22.36
N VAL A 396 -36.51 30.45 21.95
CA VAL A 396 -37.12 29.25 22.57
C VAL A 396 -36.19 28.05 22.41
N SER A 397 -35.67 27.82 21.21
CA SER A 397 -34.74 26.72 20.93
C SER A 397 -33.50 26.78 21.81
N LYS A 398 -32.92 27.98 22.00
CA LYS A 398 -31.79 28.17 22.90
C LYS A 398 -32.16 27.88 24.34
N ARG A 399 -33.21 28.53 24.87
CA ARG A 399 -33.63 28.39 26.28
C ARG A 399 -33.93 26.93 26.64
N TYR A 400 -34.80 26.27 25.85
CA TYR A 400 -35.20 24.91 26.12
C TYR A 400 -34.11 23.89 25.76
N GLY A 401 -33.25 24.20 24.78
CA GLY A 401 -32.04 23.42 24.52
C GLY A 401 -31.09 23.42 25.72
N ASP A 402 -30.90 24.56 26.38
CA ASP A 402 -30.07 24.68 27.57
C ASP A 402 -30.71 23.95 28.77
N ILE A 403 -32.02 24.12 29.00
CA ILE A 403 -32.76 23.43 30.07
C ILE A 403 -32.71 21.91 29.89
N VAL A 404 -33.18 21.41 28.75
CA VAL A 404 -33.22 19.96 28.46
C VAL A 404 -31.82 19.38 28.38
N GLY A 405 -30.87 20.12 27.79
CA GLY A 405 -29.46 19.73 27.72
C GLY A 405 -28.82 19.56 29.08
N SER A 406 -29.07 20.49 30.02
CA SER A 406 -28.55 20.38 31.39
C SER A 406 -29.06 19.13 32.10
N ILE A 407 -30.37 18.82 31.98
CA ILE A 407 -30.99 17.65 32.59
C ILE A 407 -30.46 16.36 31.94
N TYR A 408 -30.35 16.33 30.61
CA TYR A 408 -29.79 15.19 29.88
C TYR A 408 -28.35 14.89 30.31
N VAL A 409 -27.50 15.92 30.43
CA VAL A 409 -26.10 15.77 30.88
C VAL A 409 -26.04 15.24 32.31
N VAL A 410 -26.86 15.78 33.22
CA VAL A 410 -26.95 15.29 34.60
C VAL A 410 -27.37 13.82 34.61
N ASN A 411 -28.41 13.45 33.87
CA ASN A 411 -28.89 12.07 33.77
C ASN A 411 -27.81 11.12 33.22
N LYS A 412 -27.13 11.52 32.13
CA LYS A 412 -26.08 10.70 31.50
C LYS A 412 -24.87 10.51 32.40
N THR A 413 -24.47 11.58 33.10
CA THR A 413 -23.35 11.53 34.05
C THR A 413 -23.67 10.58 35.20
N ARG A 414 -24.86 10.70 35.82
CA ARG A 414 -25.28 9.81 36.91
C ARG A 414 -25.38 8.35 36.46
N SER A 415 -25.99 8.11 35.31
CA SER A 415 -26.12 6.75 34.73
C SER A 415 -24.78 6.11 34.40
N ALA A 416 -23.73 6.89 34.12
CA ALA A 416 -22.38 6.38 33.88
C ALA A 416 -21.67 5.94 35.16
N TYR A 417 -21.95 6.60 36.30
CA TYR A 417 -21.42 6.22 37.60
C TYR A 417 -22.20 5.06 38.24
N ASP A 418 -23.53 5.09 38.17
CA ASP A 418 -24.41 4.00 38.58
C ASP A 418 -25.61 3.90 37.62
N PRO A 419 -25.71 2.83 36.81
CA PRO A 419 -26.82 2.61 35.88
C PRO A 419 -28.21 2.59 36.55
N LYS A 420 -28.29 2.35 37.87
CA LYS A 420 -29.55 2.33 38.63
C LYS A 420 -29.98 3.72 39.13
N ASN A 421 -29.09 4.73 39.03
CA ASN A 421 -29.27 6.06 39.60
C ASN A 421 -29.54 7.15 38.54
N GLY A 422 -30.00 6.74 37.35
CA GLY A 422 -30.48 7.65 36.31
C GLY A 422 -31.79 8.33 36.67
N ILE A 423 -32.06 9.47 36.03
CA ILE A 423 -33.35 10.17 36.11
C ILE A 423 -34.35 9.43 35.21
N VAL A 424 -35.48 9.03 35.79
CA VAL A 424 -36.54 8.29 35.08
C VAL A 424 -37.78 9.15 34.86
N ALA A 425 -38.57 8.81 33.84
CA ALA A 425 -39.86 9.44 33.61
C ALA A 425 -40.89 9.03 34.71
N PRO A 426 -41.88 9.88 35.01
CA PRO A 426 -42.86 9.63 36.08
C PRO A 426 -43.57 8.27 35.97
N GLU A 427 -44.04 7.90 34.78
CA GLU A 427 -44.70 6.62 34.51
C GLU A 427 -43.76 5.42 34.67
N THR A 428 -42.47 5.59 34.36
CA THR A 428 -41.46 4.55 34.55
C THR A 428 -41.16 4.34 36.03
N TRP A 429 -41.08 5.44 36.79
CA TRP A 429 -40.98 5.39 38.24
C TRP A 429 -42.15 4.61 38.84
N PHE A 430 -43.38 4.99 38.49
CA PHE A 430 -44.61 4.32 38.94
C PHE A 430 -44.66 2.84 38.55
N ALA A 431 -44.35 2.50 37.30
CA ALA A 431 -44.29 1.12 36.84
C ALA A 431 -43.19 0.30 37.53
N SER A 432 -42.18 0.96 38.10
CA SER A 432 -41.08 0.34 38.85
C SER A 432 -41.30 0.26 40.36
N LEU A 433 -42.31 0.95 40.87
CA LEU A 433 -42.64 0.96 42.29
C LEU A 433 -43.03 -0.44 42.75
N SER A 434 -42.41 -0.90 43.83
CA SER A 434 -42.62 -2.19 44.48
C SER A 434 -42.26 -2.07 45.95
N GLU A 435 -42.77 -2.96 46.79
CA GLU A 435 -42.44 -2.96 48.23
C GLU A 435 -40.93 -3.03 48.48
N GLU A 436 -40.21 -3.82 47.67
CA GLU A 436 -38.77 -4.02 47.79
C GLU A 436 -37.95 -2.76 47.46
N ASN A 437 -38.48 -1.89 46.59
CA ASN A 437 -37.75 -0.72 46.08
C ASN A 437 -38.41 0.62 46.43
N ALA A 438 -39.42 0.63 47.32
CA ALA A 438 -40.18 1.83 47.66
C ALA A 438 -39.33 2.92 48.32
N GLU A 439 -38.31 2.51 49.09
CA GLU A 439 -37.35 3.40 49.75
C GLU A 439 -36.12 3.70 48.87
N ALA A 440 -35.98 3.03 47.72
CA ALA A 440 -34.85 3.27 46.83
C ALA A 440 -34.99 4.67 46.20
N ARG A 441 -33.98 5.51 46.41
CA ARG A 441 -33.92 6.83 45.79
C ARG A 441 -33.82 6.68 44.27
N ARG A 442 -34.81 7.21 43.56
CA ARG A 442 -34.81 7.37 42.11
C ARG A 442 -35.28 8.76 41.80
N ASP A 443 -34.45 9.49 41.08
CA ASP A 443 -34.81 10.84 40.67
C ASP A 443 -35.78 10.76 39.49
N VAL A 444 -36.78 11.62 39.51
CA VAL A 444 -37.85 11.66 38.51
C VAL A 444 -37.76 12.99 37.77
N TYR A 445 -37.99 12.96 36.47
CA TYR A 445 -38.25 14.15 35.67
C TYR A 445 -39.15 13.81 34.51
N GLY A 446 -40.21 14.59 34.29
CA GLY A 446 -41.02 14.51 33.09
C GLY A 446 -42.34 15.25 33.22
N ILE A 447 -43.16 15.10 32.20
CA ILE A 447 -44.49 15.70 32.09
C ILE A 447 -45.56 14.63 32.28
N THR A 448 -46.65 14.98 32.96
CA THR A 448 -47.82 14.10 33.15
C THR A 448 -49.13 14.84 32.88
N SER A 449 -50.19 14.09 32.54
CA SER A 449 -51.53 14.62 32.28
C SER A 449 -51.52 15.71 31.20
N PHE A 450 -50.75 15.50 30.13
CA PHE A 450 -50.58 16.47 29.07
C PHE A 450 -51.82 16.57 28.18
N THR A 451 -52.31 17.79 28.01
CA THR A 451 -53.35 18.11 27.03
C THR A 451 -52.93 19.28 26.17
N LEU A 452 -53.35 19.27 24.91
CA LEU A 452 -53.11 20.34 23.96
C LEU A 452 -54.45 20.77 23.35
N ASP A 453 -54.81 22.03 23.53
CA ASP A 453 -56.14 22.59 23.21
C ASP A 453 -57.28 21.76 23.82
N GLY A 454 -57.08 21.27 25.05
CA GLY A 454 -58.04 20.42 25.78
C GLY A 454 -58.15 18.99 25.26
N ARG A 455 -57.31 18.56 24.30
CA ARG A 455 -57.24 17.18 23.83
C ARG A 455 -56.14 16.43 24.57
N GLU A 456 -56.48 15.29 25.16
CA GLU A 456 -55.49 14.39 25.77
C GLU A 456 -54.52 13.87 24.71
N SER A 457 -53.23 13.85 25.07
CA SER A 457 -52.15 13.33 24.24
C SER A 457 -51.24 12.45 25.08
N SER A 458 -50.68 11.41 24.46
CA SER A 458 -49.70 10.54 25.11
C SER A 458 -48.25 10.95 24.91
N LEU A 459 -47.97 12.14 24.32
CA LEU A 459 -46.63 12.62 24.01
C LEU A 459 -45.79 11.59 23.22
N GLU A 460 -46.38 10.97 22.20
CA GLU A 460 -45.73 9.97 21.34
C GLU A 460 -45.96 10.30 19.86
N VAL A 461 -45.36 11.40 19.40
CA VAL A 461 -45.48 11.87 18.03
C VAL A 461 -44.52 11.11 17.14
N ARG A 462 -45.01 10.61 16.00
CA ARG A 462 -44.14 10.04 14.97
C ARG A 462 -43.38 11.15 14.24
N VAL A 463 -42.22 11.51 14.76
CA VAL A 463 -41.33 12.50 14.16
C VAL A 463 -40.55 11.89 12.99
N PRO A 464 -40.62 12.44 11.76
CA PRO A 464 -39.88 11.92 10.63
C PRO A 464 -38.38 12.25 10.74
N GLU A 465 -37.55 11.35 10.22
CA GLU A 465 -36.14 11.65 9.98
C GLU A 465 -35.96 12.56 8.76
N ARG A 466 -34.85 13.31 8.70
CA ARG A 466 -34.48 14.08 7.49
C ARG A 466 -34.33 13.20 6.25
N SER A 467 -33.97 11.93 6.43
CA SER A 467 -33.83 10.92 5.38
C SER A 467 -35.15 10.60 4.66
N GLU A 468 -36.29 10.70 5.35
CA GLU A 468 -37.62 10.32 4.85
C GLU A 468 -38.20 11.31 3.83
N LYS A 469 -37.65 12.53 3.72
CA LYS A 469 -38.04 13.56 2.74
C LYS A 469 -39.57 13.77 2.63
N ARG A 470 -40.26 13.89 3.77
CA ARG A 470 -41.69 14.17 3.77
C ARG A 470 -42.03 15.46 3.03
N THR A 471 -43.19 15.45 2.38
CA THR A 471 -43.75 16.65 1.75
C THR A 471 -44.20 17.64 2.81
N PRO A 472 -43.85 18.94 2.70
CA PRO A 472 -44.32 19.98 3.61
C PRO A 472 -45.85 20.07 3.66
N VAL A 473 -46.41 20.36 4.84
CA VAL A 473 -47.84 20.69 4.99
C VAL A 473 -48.10 22.01 4.26
N ARG A 474 -49.10 22.06 3.39
CA ARG A 474 -49.41 23.24 2.56
C ARG A 474 -50.64 24.01 3.03
N SER A 475 -51.47 23.41 3.88
CA SER A 475 -52.68 24.01 4.42
C SER A 475 -53.04 23.37 5.76
N GLU A 476 -53.57 24.15 6.69
CA GLU A 476 -54.03 23.69 8.00
C GLU A 476 -55.34 24.42 8.35
N GLY A 477 -56.33 23.69 8.88
CA GLY A 477 -57.67 24.26 9.15
C GLY A 477 -58.41 24.77 7.90
N GLY A 478 -58.02 24.31 6.69
CA GLY A 478 -58.57 24.77 5.42
C GLY A 478 -57.93 26.04 4.84
N ALA A 479 -56.99 26.67 5.56
CA ALA A 479 -56.25 27.84 5.08
C ALA A 479 -54.86 27.44 4.53
N PRO A 480 -54.36 28.08 3.45
CA PRO A 480 -53.00 27.86 2.96
C PRO A 480 -51.95 28.35 3.97
N LEU A 481 -50.78 27.71 3.98
CA LEU A 481 -49.65 28.07 4.84
C LEU A 481 -48.58 28.81 4.04
N ASP A 482 -48.31 30.04 4.44
CA ASP A 482 -47.25 30.89 3.90
C ASP A 482 -46.14 31.11 4.93
N ASP A 483 -44.95 31.54 4.47
CA ASP A 483 -43.86 31.86 5.39
C ASP A 483 -44.28 32.99 6.35
N GLY A 484 -44.19 32.73 7.66
CA GLY A 484 -44.63 33.63 8.71
C GLY A 484 -46.04 33.36 9.24
N THR A 485 -46.82 32.42 8.68
CA THR A 485 -48.12 32.03 9.27
C THR A 485 -47.93 31.63 10.74
N GLN A 486 -48.84 32.06 11.61
CA GLN A 486 -48.77 31.81 13.05
C GLN A 486 -49.90 30.88 13.50
N ALA A 487 -49.58 30.03 14.47
CA ALA A 487 -50.54 29.22 15.22
C ALA A 487 -50.26 29.36 16.71
N ALA A 488 -51.30 29.22 17.53
CA ALA A 488 -51.17 29.20 18.98
C ALA A 488 -51.96 28.02 19.54
N HIS A 489 -51.36 27.31 20.49
CA HIS A 489 -51.98 26.20 21.21
C HIS A 489 -51.87 26.43 22.72
N THR A 490 -52.84 25.94 23.47
CA THR A 490 -52.81 25.94 24.94
C THR A 490 -52.39 24.55 25.42
N ALA A 491 -51.24 24.46 26.07
CA ALA A 491 -50.72 23.23 26.65
C ALA A 491 -50.95 23.21 28.16
N GLU A 492 -51.65 22.22 28.67
CA GLU A 492 -51.85 22.04 30.12
C GLU A 492 -51.25 20.72 30.56
N TYR A 493 -50.45 20.76 31.63
CA TYR A 493 -49.75 19.58 32.12
C TYR A 493 -49.19 19.80 33.54
N TYR A 494 -48.65 18.73 34.14
CA TYR A 494 -47.82 18.84 35.33
C TYR A 494 -46.37 18.51 35.02
N THR A 495 -45.45 19.36 35.47
CA THR A 495 -44.02 19.01 35.54
C THR A 495 -43.81 18.27 36.85
N VAL A 496 -43.26 17.06 36.76
CA VAL A 496 -42.92 16.23 37.90
C VAL A 496 -41.41 16.11 37.94
N ARG A 497 -40.79 16.63 39.00
CA ARG A 497 -39.35 16.45 39.22
C ARG A 497 -39.04 16.14 40.67
N THR A 498 -37.88 15.54 40.94
CA THR A 498 -37.37 15.36 42.30
C THR A 498 -36.23 16.31 42.59
N ASP A 499 -36.15 16.79 43.82
CA ASP A 499 -34.99 17.53 44.29
C ASP A 499 -33.73 16.63 44.31
N GLY A 500 -32.63 17.15 43.77
CA GLY A 500 -31.37 16.43 43.60
C GLY A 500 -30.64 16.15 44.91
N GLU A 501 -31.01 16.78 46.02
CA GLU A 501 -30.41 16.60 47.34
C GLU A 501 -31.35 15.85 48.29
N THR A 502 -32.61 16.30 48.39
CA THR A 502 -33.61 15.73 49.34
C THR A 502 -34.39 14.54 48.77
N GLY A 503 -34.54 14.46 47.43
CA GLY A 503 -35.38 13.45 46.78
C GLY A 503 -36.88 13.70 46.93
N GLU A 504 -37.27 14.90 47.38
CA GLU A 504 -38.67 15.32 47.48
C GLU A 504 -39.26 15.64 46.10
N PHE A 505 -40.53 15.30 45.90
CA PHE A 505 -41.25 15.66 44.68
C PHE A 505 -41.57 17.15 44.65
N ILE A 506 -41.18 17.79 43.56
CA ILE A 506 -41.54 19.15 43.19
C ILE A 506 -42.50 19.03 42.01
N ILE A 507 -43.73 19.49 42.23
CA ILE A 507 -44.81 19.41 41.24
C ILE A 507 -45.25 20.82 40.88
N GLU A 508 -45.24 21.12 39.59
CA GLU A 508 -45.69 22.40 39.03
C GLU A 508 -46.83 22.12 38.05
N ARG A 509 -47.98 22.77 38.23
CA ARG A 509 -49.06 22.79 37.25
C ARG A 509 -48.78 23.89 36.24
N ASN A 510 -48.75 23.53 34.96
CA ASN A 510 -48.43 24.44 33.87
C ASN A 510 -49.64 24.62 32.94
N CYS A 511 -49.84 25.86 32.51
CA CYS A 511 -50.82 26.26 31.49
C CYS A 511 -50.15 27.24 30.52
N ASP A 512 -49.52 26.68 29.50
CA ASP A 512 -48.68 27.43 28.57
C ASP A 512 -49.47 27.85 27.33
N THR A 513 -49.17 29.05 26.82
CA THR A 513 -49.57 29.45 25.47
C THR A 513 -48.38 29.32 24.52
N VAL A 514 -48.45 28.35 23.62
CA VAL A 514 -47.38 27.93 22.72
C VAL A 514 -47.59 28.56 21.36
N ARG A 515 -46.68 29.43 20.91
CA ARG A 515 -46.76 30.13 19.63
C ARG A 515 -45.81 29.50 18.61
N LEU A 516 -46.36 29.05 17.49
CA LEU A 516 -45.62 28.49 16.36
C LEU A 516 -45.64 29.45 15.18
N THR A 517 -44.55 29.44 14.41
CA THR A 517 -44.45 30.15 13.14
C THR A 517 -44.08 29.16 12.05
N TYR A 518 -44.81 29.16 10.95
CA TYR A 518 -44.46 28.41 9.75
C TYR A 518 -43.28 29.10 9.07
N LYS A 519 -42.16 28.40 8.96
CA LYS A 519 -40.91 28.93 8.41
C LYS A 519 -40.45 28.10 7.23
N LYS A 520 -40.48 28.70 6.04
CA LYS A 520 -40.17 28.11 4.74
C LYS A 520 -41.07 26.92 4.39
N ASN A 521 -40.85 25.79 5.05
CA ASN A 521 -41.48 24.51 4.74
C ASN A 521 -41.82 23.65 5.97
N ARG A 522 -41.82 24.26 7.16
CA ARG A 522 -42.10 23.55 8.43
C ARG A 522 -42.60 24.51 9.50
N TRP A 523 -43.39 23.98 10.42
CA TRP A 523 -43.69 24.67 11.68
C TRP A 523 -42.49 24.64 12.63
N ALA A 524 -42.39 25.66 13.48
CA ALA A 524 -41.45 25.70 14.59
C ALA A 524 -42.03 26.50 15.76
N VAL A 525 -41.85 26.00 16.99
CA VAL A 525 -42.15 26.75 18.21
C VAL A 525 -41.22 27.95 18.30
N THR A 526 -41.81 29.12 18.49
CA THR A 526 -41.14 30.43 18.44
C THR A 526 -41.33 31.28 19.68
N GLY A 527 -42.38 31.03 20.46
CA GLY A 527 -42.63 31.66 21.74
C GLY A 527 -43.43 30.73 22.65
N ILE A 528 -43.20 30.82 23.96
CA ILE A 528 -44.00 30.15 24.98
C ILE A 528 -44.23 31.17 26.08
N GLU A 529 -45.50 31.40 26.40
CA GLU A 529 -45.91 32.18 27.57
C GLU A 529 -46.30 31.18 28.65
N GLU A 530 -45.46 31.08 29.68
CA GLU A 530 -45.58 30.09 30.76
C GLU A 530 -46.46 30.65 31.88
N LYS A 531 -47.38 29.82 32.39
CA LYS A 531 -48.07 30.06 33.65
C LYS A 531 -47.93 28.83 34.52
N GLU A 532 -47.16 28.96 35.58
CA GLU A 532 -46.86 27.88 36.51
C GLU A 532 -47.48 28.15 37.89
N GLU A 533 -47.97 27.09 38.52
CA GLU A 533 -48.47 27.10 39.89
C GLU A 533 -47.86 25.91 40.66
N ASN A 534 -47.20 26.19 41.78
CA ASN A 534 -46.63 25.15 42.63
C ASN A 534 -47.74 24.34 43.32
N VAL A 535 -47.69 23.02 43.17
CA VAL A 535 -48.57 22.10 43.87
C VAL A 535 -47.84 21.60 45.12
N SER A 536 -48.37 21.93 46.30
CA SER A 536 -47.79 21.44 47.57
C SER A 536 -47.96 19.92 47.67
N VAL A 537 -46.85 19.21 47.89
CA VAL A 537 -46.81 17.75 48.01
C VAL A 537 -46.04 17.34 49.25
N ASP A 538 -46.70 16.59 50.13
CA ASP A 538 -46.03 15.80 51.15
C ASP A 538 -45.54 14.50 50.50
N THR A 539 -44.23 14.44 50.22
CA THR A 539 -43.60 13.31 49.54
C THR A 539 -43.72 12.02 50.32
N ALA A 540 -43.62 12.07 51.66
CA ALA A 540 -43.68 10.88 52.50
C ALA A 540 -45.11 10.32 52.53
N ALA A 541 -46.10 11.21 52.68
CA ALA A 541 -47.51 10.81 52.63
C ALA A 541 -47.87 10.22 51.25
N PHE A 542 -47.42 10.87 50.16
CA PHE A 542 -47.66 10.38 48.80
C PHE A 542 -47.04 8.99 48.57
N LYS A 543 -45.77 8.77 48.95
CA LYS A 543 -45.14 7.44 48.82
C LYS A 543 -45.90 6.37 49.60
N SER A 544 -46.32 6.67 50.83
CA SER A 544 -47.12 5.76 51.65
C SER A 544 -48.45 5.40 51.00
N ASP A 545 -49.17 6.39 50.46
CA ASP A 545 -50.41 6.16 49.73
C ASP A 545 -50.18 5.36 48.44
N ALA A 546 -49.07 5.60 47.73
CA ALA A 546 -48.72 4.88 46.52
C ALA A 546 -48.45 3.39 46.79
N ILE A 547 -47.73 3.06 47.86
CA ILE A 547 -47.50 1.67 48.30
C ILE A 547 -48.82 1.00 48.68
N ARG A 548 -49.68 1.70 49.45
CA ARG A 548 -50.99 1.18 49.85
C ARG A 548 -51.89 0.90 48.65
N ALA A 549 -51.90 1.81 47.66
CA ALA A 549 -52.63 1.61 46.42
C ALA A 549 -52.09 0.39 45.66
N LEU A 550 -50.77 0.24 45.57
CA LEU A 550 -50.13 -0.90 44.92
C LEU A 550 -50.50 -2.24 45.60
N GLN A 551 -50.51 -2.28 46.93
CA GLN A 551 -50.94 -3.46 47.71
C GLN A 551 -52.40 -3.81 47.46
N LYS A 552 -53.29 -2.81 47.46
CA LYS A 552 -54.73 -3.00 47.22
C LYS A 552 -55.01 -3.62 45.86
N TYR A 553 -54.21 -3.30 44.84
CA TYR A 553 -54.36 -3.82 43.47
C TYR A 553 -53.33 -4.92 43.12
N GLY A 554 -52.79 -5.63 44.13
CA GLY A 554 -51.98 -6.84 43.90
C GLY A 554 -50.69 -6.61 43.10
N GLY A 555 -50.08 -5.41 43.20
CA GLY A 555 -48.88 -5.06 42.45
C GLY A 555 -49.13 -4.46 41.06
N ASP A 556 -50.39 -4.27 40.65
CA ASP A 556 -50.71 -3.61 39.38
C ASP A 556 -50.53 -2.08 39.49
N ALA A 557 -49.38 -1.61 38.99
CA ALA A 557 -49.03 -0.19 39.01
C ALA A 557 -50.00 0.68 38.19
N ALA A 558 -50.62 0.17 37.13
CA ALA A 558 -51.54 0.95 36.31
C ALA A 558 -52.88 1.20 37.03
N LEU A 559 -53.41 0.17 37.70
CA LEU A 559 -54.61 0.30 38.53
C LEU A 559 -54.34 1.16 39.77
N ALA A 560 -53.18 1.01 40.41
CA ALA A 560 -52.76 1.87 41.52
C ALA A 560 -52.66 3.33 41.10
N SER A 561 -52.04 3.63 39.94
CA SER A 561 -51.96 4.97 39.37
C SER A 561 -53.35 5.59 39.17
N SER A 562 -54.28 4.83 38.59
CA SER A 562 -55.65 5.28 38.35
C SER A 562 -56.38 5.67 39.65
N ALA A 563 -56.19 4.90 40.73
CA ALA A 563 -56.82 5.18 42.02
C ALA A 563 -56.18 6.38 42.74
N LEU A 564 -54.87 6.56 42.60
CA LEU A 564 -54.16 7.69 43.20
C LEU A 564 -54.49 9.02 42.52
N LYS A 565 -54.85 8.98 41.22
CA LYS A 565 -55.11 10.17 40.43
C LYS A 565 -56.29 11.00 40.94
N GLU A 566 -57.26 10.38 41.63
CA GLU A 566 -58.36 11.09 42.31
C GLU A 566 -57.85 12.03 43.41
N LYS A 567 -56.79 11.64 44.12
CA LYS A 567 -56.17 12.42 45.20
C LYS A 567 -55.00 13.27 44.72
N TYR A 568 -54.27 12.79 43.72
CA TYR A 568 -53.05 13.39 43.18
C TYR A 568 -53.17 13.55 41.65
N PRO A 569 -53.74 14.67 41.14
CA PRO A 569 -54.02 14.85 39.71
C PRO A 569 -52.79 14.80 38.78
N TRP A 570 -51.59 15.02 39.32
CA TRP A 570 -50.30 14.96 38.63
C TRP A 570 -49.77 13.52 38.46
N VAL A 571 -50.45 12.52 39.01
CA VAL A 571 -50.08 11.11 38.81
C VAL A 571 -50.28 10.72 37.34
N PRO A 572 -49.36 9.97 36.72
CA PRO A 572 -49.48 9.61 35.31
C PRO A 572 -50.74 8.80 35.00
N ASP A 573 -51.28 8.95 33.79
CA ASP A 573 -52.46 8.23 33.36
C ASP A 573 -52.25 6.71 33.33
N ARG A 574 -53.30 5.97 33.67
CA ARG A 574 -53.30 4.49 33.69
C ARG A 574 -52.69 3.89 32.43
N ILE A 575 -53.07 4.41 31.27
CA ILE A 575 -52.61 3.91 29.96
C ILE A 575 -51.10 4.10 29.79
N VAL A 576 -50.58 5.25 30.23
CA VAL A 576 -49.16 5.61 30.11
C VAL A 576 -48.32 4.74 31.05
N VAL A 577 -48.78 4.52 32.29
CA VAL A 577 -48.14 3.59 33.24
C VAL A 577 -48.18 2.14 32.75
N GLN A 578 -49.31 1.70 32.19
CA GLN A 578 -49.44 0.36 31.63
C GLN A 578 -48.41 0.12 30.52
N ARG A 579 -48.28 1.06 29.57
CA ARG A 579 -47.26 0.98 28.50
C ARG A 579 -45.84 0.95 29.06
N ALA A 580 -45.54 1.77 30.07
CA ALA A 580 -44.23 1.77 30.73
C ALA A 580 -43.92 0.43 31.42
N ALA A 581 -44.93 -0.20 32.03
CA ALA A 581 -44.80 -1.53 32.63
C ALA A 581 -44.56 -2.63 31.57
N GLU A 582 -45.24 -2.55 30.42
CA GLU A 582 -45.06 -3.48 29.29
C GLU A 582 -43.69 -3.34 28.61
N ARG A 583 -43.09 -2.14 28.64
CA ARG A 583 -41.74 -1.85 28.10
C ARG A 583 -40.60 -2.43 28.94
N LYS A 584 -40.85 -2.84 30.19
CA LYS A 584 -39.83 -3.56 30.98
C LYS A 584 -39.46 -4.86 30.26
N PRO A 585 -38.18 -5.11 29.93
CA PRO A 585 -37.79 -6.41 29.41
C PRO A 585 -38.17 -7.48 30.45
N ARG A 586 -38.85 -8.54 30.00
CA ARG A 586 -38.90 -9.82 30.73
C ARG A 586 -37.45 -10.19 31.07
N ILE A 587 -37.03 -9.93 32.30
CA ILE A 587 -35.74 -10.39 32.80
C ILE A 587 -35.75 -11.91 32.68
N ASN A 588 -34.74 -12.42 31.96
CA ASN A 588 -34.58 -13.81 31.55
C ASN A 588 -35.00 -14.82 32.62
N ARG A 589 -36.10 -15.53 32.35
CA ARG A 589 -36.35 -16.86 32.91
C ARG A 589 -35.53 -17.85 32.07
N THR A 590 -34.28 -18.09 32.47
CA THR A 590 -33.51 -19.27 32.05
C THR A 590 -32.67 -19.75 33.22
N THR A 591 -33.30 -20.54 34.08
CA THR A 591 -32.68 -21.68 34.75
C THR A 591 -33.12 -22.92 34.00
N ASN A 592 -32.20 -23.50 33.22
CA ASN A 592 -31.91 -24.93 33.03
C ASN A 592 -31.12 -25.14 31.74
#